data_AF-A0A7J8S1A1-F1
#
_entry.id   AF-A0A7J8S1A1-F1
#
_cell.length_a   1.000
_cell.length_b   1.000
_cell.length_c   1.000
_cell.angle_alpha   90.00
_cell.angle_beta   90.00
_cell.angle_gamma   90.00
#
_symmetry.space_group_name_H-M   'P 1'
#
loop_
_entity.id
_entity.type
_entity.pdbx_description
1 polymer ?
#
loop_
_entity_poly.entity_id
_entity_poly.type
_entity_poly.pdbx_seq_one_letter_code
_entity_poly.pdbx_strand_id
1 'polypeptide(L)'
;MASRSCLYVVLLLLAFQSTVIKANVPVVPPQCRPVAAGTLARIEFLANLVIGVAEFFLRSSNGTGIEDIAPGLVQGPVPIGATLATLDDNTRADMRQFGLALVGNLRPPLNFSAGVFASILNLSALTPPFNVYGGQTQFFLVAESLTSSLLQNYLAQVIPSIIGINQLQ
;
A
#
# COMPACT_ATOMS: atom_id res chain seq x y z
N MET A 1 41.01 -12.54 -31.77
CA MET A 1 40.10 -13.20 -32.74
C MET A 1 38.89 -13.70 -31.96
N ALA A 2 37.77 -12.98 -32.01
CA ALA A 2 36.54 -13.43 -31.35
C ALA A 2 35.97 -14.62 -32.12
N SER A 3 35.62 -15.72 -31.43
CA SER A 3 35.04 -16.89 -32.08
C SER A 3 33.65 -16.53 -32.65
N ARG A 4 33.24 -17.22 -33.72
CA ARG A 4 31.94 -17.00 -34.38
C ARG A 4 30.76 -17.05 -33.39
N SER A 5 30.92 -17.75 -32.27
CA SER A 5 29.91 -17.87 -31.21
C SER A 5 29.68 -16.55 -30.44
N CYS A 6 30.74 -15.80 -30.12
CA CYS A 6 30.60 -14.51 -29.43
C CYS A 6 29.93 -13.45 -30.33
N LEU A 7 30.11 -13.55 -31.65
CA LEU A 7 29.51 -12.61 -32.59
C LEU A 7 27.98 -12.76 -32.67
N TYR A 8 27.45 -13.98 -32.54
CA TYR A 8 26.01 -14.21 -32.44
C TYR A 8 25.41 -13.74 -31.12
N VAL A 9 26.12 -13.91 -29.99
CA VAL A 9 25.67 -13.43 -28.68
C VAL A 9 25.62 -11.89 -28.66
N VAL A 10 26.63 -11.23 -29.25
CA VAL A 10 26.65 -9.77 -29.38
C VAL A 10 25.55 -9.26 -30.31
N LEU A 11 25.27 -9.95 -31.43
CA LEU A 11 24.16 -9.60 -32.32
C LEU A 11 22.78 -9.81 -31.68
N LEU A 12 22.61 -10.86 -30.87
CA LEU A 12 21.38 -11.11 -30.11
C LEU A 12 21.18 -10.05 -29.00
N LEU A 13 22.25 -9.66 -28.31
CA LEU A 13 22.21 -8.57 -27.33
C LEU A 13 21.90 -7.23 -28.00
N LEU A 14 22.47 -6.92 -29.16
CA LEU A 14 22.14 -5.71 -29.93
C LEU A 14 20.69 -5.71 -30.44
N ALA A 15 20.14 -6.87 -30.81
CA ALA A 15 18.73 -6.99 -31.19
C ALA A 15 17.78 -6.77 -29.99
N PHE A 16 18.15 -7.23 -28.79
CA PHE A 16 17.38 -7.01 -27.56
C PHE A 16 17.52 -5.60 -26.96
N GLN A 17 18.59 -4.87 -27.30
CA GLN A 17 18.79 -3.47 -26.89
C GLN A 17 18.16 -2.47 -27.89
N SER A 18 17.56 -2.93 -28.98
CA SER A 18 16.83 -2.06 -29.93
C SER A 18 15.42 -1.77 -29.43
N THR A 19 15.28 -1.21 -28.23
CA THR A 19 14.05 -0.55 -27.79
C THR A 19 13.97 0.85 -28.38
N VAL A 20 13.81 0.96 -29.69
CA VAL A 20 13.32 2.22 -30.30
C VAL A 20 12.38 1.93 -31.46
N ILE A 21 11.33 1.14 -31.20
CA ILE A 21 10.07 1.39 -31.91
C ILE A 21 9.50 2.65 -31.26
N LYS A 22 9.67 3.76 -31.95
CA LYS A 22 9.01 5.04 -31.69
C LYS A 22 7.51 4.89 -31.98
N ALA A 23 6.81 4.07 -31.20
CA ALA A 23 5.36 4.07 -31.16
C ALA A 23 4.94 5.18 -30.19
N ASN A 24 4.68 6.37 -30.75
CA ASN A 24 3.95 7.39 -30.01
C ASN A 24 2.61 6.78 -29.56
N VAL A 25 2.42 6.74 -28.24
CA VAL A 25 1.30 6.13 -27.51
C VAL A 25 1.40 4.60 -27.42
N PRO A 26 1.71 4.02 -26.24
CA PRO A 26 1.47 2.61 -26.02
C PRO A 26 -0.02 2.38 -26.22
N VAL A 27 -0.39 1.61 -27.24
CA VAL A 27 -1.76 1.09 -27.36
C VAL A 27 -1.89 0.04 -26.28
N VAL A 28 -2.19 0.51 -25.08
CA VAL A 28 -2.45 -0.33 -23.93
C VAL A 28 -3.73 -1.11 -24.24
N PRO A 29 -3.71 -2.45 -24.12
CA PRO A 29 -4.90 -3.27 -24.33
C PRO A 29 -6.05 -2.73 -23.50
N PRO A 30 -7.31 -2.83 -23.97
CA PRO A 30 -8.47 -2.27 -23.27
C PRO A 30 -8.49 -2.61 -21.76
N GLN A 31 -8.09 -3.83 -21.40
CA GLN A 31 -7.99 -4.34 -20.03
C GLN A 31 -6.91 -3.69 -19.15
N CYS A 32 -5.92 -3.01 -19.73
CA CYS A 32 -4.82 -2.38 -19.00
C CYS A 32 -4.93 -0.85 -19.00
N ARG A 33 -6.01 -0.28 -19.58
CA ARG A 33 -6.22 1.17 -19.62
C ARG A 33 -6.61 1.70 -18.23
N PRO A 34 -6.17 2.90 -17.85
CA PRO A 34 -6.62 3.54 -16.63
C PRO A 34 -8.15 3.69 -16.64
N VAL A 35 -8.81 3.17 -15.61
CA VAL A 35 -10.25 3.32 -15.43
C VAL A 35 -10.49 4.70 -14.80
N ALA A 36 -11.22 5.56 -15.52
CA ALA A 36 -11.67 6.83 -14.98
C ALA A 36 -12.68 6.58 -13.86
N ALA A 37 -12.22 6.65 -12.61
CA ALA A 37 -13.04 6.53 -11.41
C ALA A 37 -12.93 7.80 -10.56
N GLY A 38 -14.01 8.17 -9.88
CA GLY A 38 -14.01 9.25 -8.88
C GLY A 38 -13.19 8.86 -7.63
N THR A 39 -12.81 9.84 -6.82
CA THR A 39 -11.97 9.64 -5.62
C THR A 39 -12.56 8.61 -4.66
N LEU A 40 -13.86 8.66 -4.40
CA LEU A 40 -14.56 7.71 -3.52
C LEU A 40 -14.41 6.27 -4.03
N ALA A 41 -14.72 6.04 -5.32
CA ALA A 41 -14.61 4.71 -5.93
C ALA A 41 -13.17 4.15 -5.91
N ARG A 42 -12.15 5.01 -6.00
CA ARG A 42 -10.75 4.59 -5.86
C ARG A 42 -10.41 4.16 -4.44
N ILE A 43 -10.91 4.89 -3.44
CA ILE A 43 -10.70 4.55 -2.02
C ILE A 43 -11.43 3.25 -1.67
N GLU A 44 -12.67 3.08 -2.13
CA GLU A 44 -13.44 1.85 -1.94
C GLU A 44 -12.77 0.65 -2.59
N PHE A 45 -12.25 0.80 -3.81
CA PHE A 45 -11.47 -0.24 -4.48
C PHE A 45 -10.21 -0.61 -3.67
N LEU A 46 -9.46 0.38 -3.19
CA LEU A 46 -8.25 0.13 -2.40
C LEU A 46 -8.58 -0.58 -1.07
N ALA A 47 -9.64 -0.14 -0.39
CA ALA A 47 -10.10 -0.78 0.85
C ALA A 47 -10.49 -2.25 0.60
N ASN A 48 -11.29 -2.51 -0.44
CA ASN A 48 -11.67 -3.87 -0.82
C ASN A 48 -10.47 -4.74 -1.21
N LEU A 49 -9.46 -4.17 -1.87
CA LEU A 49 -8.23 -4.87 -2.19
C LEU A 49 -7.46 -5.26 -0.92
N VAL A 50 -7.32 -4.35 0.04
CA VAL A 50 -6.67 -4.61 1.34
C VAL A 50 -7.42 -5.71 2.10
N ILE A 51 -8.75 -5.65 2.14
CA ILE A 51 -9.61 -6.68 2.74
C ILE A 51 -9.33 -8.04 2.08
N GLY A 52 -9.35 -8.11 0.75
CA GLY A 52 -9.11 -9.35 0.01
C GLY A 52 -7.74 -9.96 0.28
N VAL A 53 -6.69 -9.13 0.34
CA VAL A 53 -5.33 -9.61 0.62
C VAL A 53 -5.19 -10.06 2.07
N ALA A 54 -5.80 -9.35 3.02
CA ALA A 54 -5.82 -9.76 4.43
C ALA A 54 -6.52 -11.10 4.62
N GLU A 55 -7.72 -11.27 4.04
CA GLU A 55 -8.45 -12.54 4.05
C GLU A 55 -7.64 -13.67 3.40
N PHE A 56 -6.99 -13.40 2.27
CA PHE A 56 -6.13 -14.39 1.61
C PHE A 56 -4.99 -14.86 2.51
N PHE A 57 -4.24 -13.94 3.12
CA PHE A 57 -3.12 -14.30 3.99
C PHE A 57 -3.54 -15.02 5.28
N LEU A 58 -4.63 -14.57 5.92
CA LEU A 58 -5.12 -15.19 7.14
C LEU A 58 -5.67 -16.61 6.88
N ARG A 59 -6.49 -16.77 5.83
CA ARG A 59 -7.04 -18.07 5.48
C ARG A 59 -5.96 -19.03 5.01
N SER A 60 -5.00 -18.56 4.21
CA SER A 60 -3.89 -19.38 3.72
C SER A 60 -2.93 -19.79 4.82
N SER A 61 -2.74 -18.97 5.86
CA SER A 61 -1.82 -19.29 6.96
C SER A 61 -2.43 -20.21 8.00
N ASN A 62 -3.62 -19.87 8.55
CA ASN A 62 -4.20 -20.60 9.66
C ASN A 62 -5.71 -20.82 9.55
N GLY A 63 -6.30 -20.57 8.38
CA GLY A 63 -7.71 -20.84 8.11
C GLY A 63 -8.70 -19.82 8.70
N THR A 64 -8.24 -18.82 9.44
CA THR A 64 -9.10 -17.76 10.00
C THR A 64 -9.32 -16.64 8.98
N GLY A 65 -10.46 -15.95 9.08
CA GLY A 65 -10.75 -14.71 8.35
C GLY A 65 -10.60 -13.46 9.23
N ILE A 66 -10.93 -12.30 8.67
CA ILE A 66 -10.93 -11.02 9.39
C ILE A 66 -11.99 -11.06 10.50
N GLU A 67 -13.15 -11.65 10.23
CA GLU A 67 -14.26 -11.73 11.20
C GLU A 67 -13.90 -12.51 12.47
N ASP A 68 -13.00 -13.49 12.37
CA ASP A 68 -12.52 -14.25 13.55
C ASP A 68 -11.59 -13.40 14.44
N ILE A 69 -10.96 -12.37 13.88
CA ILE A 69 -9.93 -11.56 14.54
C ILE A 69 -10.50 -10.23 15.03
N ALA A 70 -11.34 -9.60 14.20
CA ALA A 70 -11.97 -8.32 14.46
C ALA A 70 -13.43 -8.35 13.97
N PRO A 71 -14.34 -8.95 14.75
CA PRO A 71 -15.75 -9.08 14.38
C PRO A 71 -16.39 -7.74 14.04
N GLY A 72 -17.15 -7.69 12.93
CA GLY A 72 -17.86 -6.50 12.46
C GLY A 72 -16.97 -5.41 11.86
N LEU A 73 -15.67 -5.66 11.67
CA LEU A 73 -14.77 -4.71 11.03
C LEU A 73 -15.11 -4.51 9.55
N VAL A 74 -15.41 -5.60 8.86
CA VAL A 74 -15.74 -5.59 7.43
C VAL A 74 -17.16 -6.08 7.29
N GLN A 75 -17.99 -5.32 6.57
CA GLN A 75 -19.31 -5.78 6.17
C GLN A 75 -19.24 -6.29 4.73
N GLY A 76 -19.80 -7.47 4.48
CA GLY A 76 -19.83 -8.05 3.15
C GLY A 76 -19.86 -9.58 3.16
N PRO A 77 -19.95 -10.20 1.98
CA PRO A 77 -19.91 -11.65 1.86
C PRO A 77 -18.52 -12.18 2.23
N VAL A 78 -18.50 -13.39 2.81
CA VAL A 78 -17.26 -14.12 3.06
C VAL A 78 -16.55 -14.40 1.73
N PRO A 79 -15.23 -14.16 1.62
CA PRO A 79 -14.48 -14.45 0.40
C PRO A 79 -14.60 -15.92 -0.01
N ILE A 80 -14.79 -16.15 -1.30
CA ILE A 80 -14.94 -17.49 -1.88
C ILE A 80 -13.56 -17.98 -2.35
N GLY A 81 -13.22 -19.23 -2.03
CA GLY A 81 -12.06 -19.94 -2.59
C GLY A 81 -10.74 -19.78 -1.84
N ALA A 82 -10.67 -18.92 -0.83
CA ALA A 82 -9.52 -18.88 0.07
C ALA A 82 -9.55 -20.09 1.03
N THR A 83 -8.45 -20.85 1.06
CA THR A 83 -8.32 -22.09 1.84
C THR A 83 -6.96 -22.13 2.53
N LEU A 84 -6.82 -22.99 3.54
CA LEU A 84 -5.54 -23.25 4.20
C LEU A 84 -4.51 -23.77 3.18
N ALA A 85 -3.35 -23.13 3.13
CA ALA A 85 -2.26 -23.50 2.25
C ALA A 85 -1.26 -24.43 2.95
N THR A 86 -0.63 -25.31 2.17
CA THR A 86 0.47 -26.17 2.66
C THR A 86 1.76 -25.37 2.70
N LEU A 87 1.98 -24.66 3.81
CA LEU A 87 3.17 -23.83 4.07
C LEU A 87 4.02 -24.45 5.19
N ASP A 88 5.34 -24.25 5.16
CA ASP A 88 6.21 -24.50 6.31
C ASP A 88 5.89 -23.49 7.44
N ASP A 89 6.36 -23.78 8.65
CA ASP A 89 5.99 -23.02 9.84
C ASP A 89 6.46 -21.56 9.81
N ASN A 90 7.62 -21.27 9.21
CA ASN A 90 8.14 -19.91 9.11
C ASN A 90 7.31 -19.09 8.11
N THR A 91 7.11 -19.62 6.90
CA THR A 91 6.28 -18.97 5.89
C THR A 91 4.85 -18.76 6.40
N ARG A 92 4.31 -19.72 7.14
CA ARG A 92 2.98 -19.60 7.77
C ARG A 92 2.92 -18.44 8.76
N ALA A 93 3.94 -18.31 9.62
CA ALA A 93 4.02 -17.23 10.60
C ALA A 93 4.11 -15.85 9.92
N ASP A 94 4.93 -15.74 8.87
CA ASP A 94 5.09 -14.51 8.09
C ASP A 94 3.79 -14.10 7.40
N MET A 95 3.11 -15.04 6.72
CA MET A 95 1.83 -14.77 6.08
C MET A 95 0.77 -14.35 7.11
N ARG A 96 0.74 -14.99 8.28
CA ARG A 96 -0.15 -14.58 9.37
C ARG A 96 0.14 -13.15 9.83
N GLN A 97 1.42 -12.80 10.01
CA GLN A 97 1.81 -11.46 10.40
C GLN A 97 1.40 -10.41 9.37
N PHE A 98 1.57 -10.69 8.07
CA PHE A 98 1.10 -9.81 7.00
C PHE A 98 -0.42 -9.63 7.02
N GLY A 99 -1.18 -10.72 7.18
CA GLY A 99 -2.64 -10.66 7.32
C GLY A 99 -3.07 -9.79 8.49
N LEU A 100 -2.46 -9.97 9.67
CA LEU A 100 -2.75 -9.18 10.86
C LEU A 100 -2.39 -7.68 10.69
N ALA A 101 -1.27 -7.38 10.05
CA ALA A 101 -0.86 -6.01 9.77
C ALA A 101 -1.88 -5.29 8.85
N LEU A 102 -2.37 -5.99 7.83
CA LEU A 102 -3.40 -5.44 6.93
C LEU A 102 -4.75 -5.25 7.64
N VAL A 103 -5.15 -6.14 8.56
CA VAL A 103 -6.31 -5.92 9.43
C VAL A 103 -6.13 -4.68 10.30
N GLY A 104 -4.92 -4.46 10.82
CA GLY A 104 -4.57 -3.23 11.55
C GLY A 104 -4.72 -1.97 10.69
N ASN A 105 -4.42 -2.03 9.39
CA ASN A 105 -4.62 -0.89 8.48
C ASN A 105 -6.10 -0.58 8.24
N LEU A 106 -6.99 -1.56 8.36
CA LEU A 106 -8.45 -1.38 8.23
C LEU A 106 -9.07 -0.77 9.50
N ARG A 107 -8.46 -0.97 10.67
CA ARG A 107 -8.78 -0.26 11.92
C ARG A 107 -7.64 0.69 12.26
N PRO A 108 -7.57 1.92 11.75
CA PRO A 108 -6.75 2.89 12.46
C PRO A 108 -7.53 3.25 13.74
N PRO A 109 -7.12 2.84 14.97
CA PRO A 109 -7.57 3.54 16.16
C PRO A 109 -6.97 4.95 16.08
N LEU A 110 -7.72 5.86 15.48
CA LEU A 110 -7.31 7.25 15.36
C LEU A 110 -7.54 7.90 16.72
N ASN A 111 -6.50 7.85 17.54
CA ASN A 111 -6.46 8.56 18.80
C ASN A 111 -6.10 10.02 18.53
N PHE A 112 -7.12 10.87 18.42
CA PHE A 112 -6.97 12.31 18.23
C PHE A 112 -6.84 13.08 19.56
N SER A 113 -6.45 12.42 20.65
CA SER A 113 -6.19 13.14 21.89
C SER A 113 -5.02 14.13 21.71
N ALA A 114 -5.08 15.24 22.45
CA ALA A 114 -4.03 16.25 22.47
C ALA A 114 -2.64 15.65 22.77
N GLY A 115 -2.57 14.63 23.64
CA GLY A 115 -1.33 13.94 23.98
C GLY A 115 -0.69 13.20 22.81
N VAL A 116 -1.49 12.62 21.90
CA VAL A 116 -0.96 11.96 20.70
C VAL A 116 -0.35 12.98 19.75
N PHE A 117 -1.02 14.11 19.52
CA PHE A 117 -0.46 15.18 18.69
C PHE A 117 0.78 15.82 19.31
N ALA A 118 0.79 16.00 20.63
CA ALA A 118 1.98 16.43 21.35
C ALA A 118 3.14 15.45 21.15
N SER A 119 2.88 14.14 21.17
CA SER A 119 3.91 13.13 20.90
C SER A 119 4.41 13.16 19.46
N ILE A 120 3.51 13.26 18.48
CA ILE A 120 3.86 13.28 17.04
C ILE A 120 4.75 14.49 16.71
N LEU A 121 4.45 15.65 17.31
CA LEU A 121 5.19 16.89 17.09
C LEU A 121 6.39 17.05 18.04
N ASN A 122 6.65 16.07 18.92
CA ASN A 122 7.67 16.13 19.96
C ASN A 122 7.52 17.33 20.91
N LEU A 123 6.28 17.67 21.23
CA LEU A 123 5.84 18.80 22.07
C LEU A 123 5.33 18.36 23.45
N SER A 124 5.52 17.08 23.82
CA SER A 124 5.05 16.49 25.08
C SER A 124 5.64 17.14 26.34
N ALA A 125 6.77 17.84 26.22
CA ALA A 125 7.50 18.44 27.35
C ALA A 125 7.04 19.87 27.70
N LEU A 126 6.06 20.44 26.99
CA LEU A 126 5.55 21.79 27.25
C LEU A 126 4.74 21.86 28.55
N THR A 127 4.88 22.98 29.27
CA THR A 127 4.06 23.35 30.43
C THR A 127 3.44 24.74 30.19
N PRO A 128 2.11 24.85 30.02
CA PRO A 128 1.10 23.77 30.03
C PRO A 128 1.24 22.81 28.82
N PRO A 129 0.71 21.57 28.92
CA PRO A 129 0.79 20.58 27.85
C PRO A 129 0.25 21.12 26.52
N PHE A 130 0.91 20.75 25.41
CA PHE A 130 0.42 21.10 24.08
C PHE A 130 -1.00 20.55 23.87
N ASN A 131 -1.92 21.43 23.51
CA ASN A 131 -3.29 21.09 23.19
C ASN A 131 -3.60 21.55 21.78
N VAL A 132 -3.74 20.61 20.84
CA VAL A 132 -4.12 20.89 19.46
C VAL A 132 -5.43 21.68 19.35
N TYR A 133 -6.33 21.51 20.33
CA TYR A 133 -7.64 22.17 20.37
C TYR A 133 -7.61 23.47 21.19
N GLY A 134 -6.45 23.90 21.69
CA GLY A 134 -6.31 25.07 22.57
C GLY A 134 -6.40 26.43 21.87
N GLY A 135 -6.39 26.45 20.52
CA GLY A 135 -6.56 27.68 19.74
C GLY A 135 -6.29 27.51 18.25
N GLN A 136 -6.63 28.54 17.47
CA GLN A 136 -6.53 28.53 16.01
C GLN A 136 -5.12 28.22 15.50
N THR A 137 -4.09 28.87 16.07
CA THR A 137 -2.69 28.70 15.66
C THR A 137 -2.19 27.27 15.94
N GLN A 138 -2.53 26.72 17.11
CA GLN A 138 -2.14 25.35 17.49
C GLN A 138 -2.80 24.32 16.59
N PHE A 139 -4.08 24.53 16.26
CA PHE A 139 -4.82 23.67 15.35
C PHE A 139 -4.21 23.70 13.93
N PHE A 140 -3.90 24.89 13.40
CA PHE A 140 -3.32 25.01 12.05
C PHE A 140 -1.93 24.39 11.93
N LEU A 141 -1.06 24.54 12.94
CA LEU A 141 0.24 23.87 12.99
C LEU A 141 0.12 22.36 12.80
N VAL A 142 -0.86 21.74 13.47
CA VAL A 142 -1.11 20.30 13.36
C VAL A 142 -1.79 19.94 12.04
N ALA A 143 -2.77 20.73 11.59
CA ALA A 143 -3.48 20.47 10.35
C ALA A 143 -2.56 20.54 9.12
N GLU A 144 -1.66 21.52 9.07
CA GLU A 144 -0.69 21.68 7.99
C GLU A 144 0.31 20.52 7.93
N SER A 145 0.85 20.14 9.09
CA SER A 145 1.80 19.02 9.20
C SER A 145 1.14 17.68 8.84
N LEU A 146 -0.08 17.43 9.31
CA LEU A 146 -0.85 16.25 8.91
C LEU A 146 -1.12 16.23 7.40
N THR A 147 -1.55 17.34 6.83
CA THR A 147 -1.86 17.44 5.40
C THR A 147 -0.61 17.22 4.55
N SER A 148 0.52 17.79 4.94
CA SER A 148 1.81 17.61 4.26
C SER A 148 2.31 16.18 4.37
N SER A 149 2.17 15.56 5.53
CA SER A 149 2.54 14.15 5.77
C SER A 149 1.69 13.20 4.93
N LEU A 150 0.38 13.46 4.87
CA LEU A 150 -0.56 12.63 4.12
C LEU A 150 -0.34 12.78 2.62
N LEU A 151 -0.06 14.00 2.15
CA LEU A 151 0.33 14.26 0.76
C LEU A 151 1.66 13.57 0.41
N GLN A 152 2.69 13.67 1.26
CA GLN A 152 3.97 13.00 1.03
C GLN A 152 3.83 11.48 1.01
N ASN A 153 3.11 10.87 1.97
CA ASN A 153 2.90 9.43 1.98
C ASN A 153 2.04 8.97 0.80
N TYR A 154 1.03 9.73 0.41
CA TYR A 154 0.20 9.43 -0.76
C TYR A 154 1.01 9.55 -2.07
N LEU A 155 1.77 10.62 -2.26
CA LEU A 155 2.56 10.87 -3.47
C LEU A 155 3.82 9.99 -3.57
N ALA A 156 4.46 9.64 -2.45
CA ALA A 156 5.71 8.89 -2.43
C ALA A 156 5.51 7.36 -2.29
N GLN A 157 4.41 6.90 -1.68
CA GLN A 157 4.17 5.46 -1.47
C GLN A 157 3.00 4.93 -2.28
N VAL A 158 1.84 5.60 -2.24
CA VAL A 158 0.62 5.10 -2.87
C VAL A 158 0.62 5.30 -4.38
N ILE A 159 1.04 6.48 -4.86
CA ILE A 159 1.09 6.74 -6.29
C ILE A 159 2.13 5.85 -7.01
N PRO A 160 3.41 5.76 -6.60
CA PRO A 160 4.41 5.00 -7.33
C PRO A 160 4.12 3.48 -7.35
N SER A 161 3.49 2.96 -6.28
CA SER A 161 3.05 1.56 -6.21
C SER A 161 1.84 1.27 -7.10
N ILE A 162 0.99 2.26 -7.41
CA ILE A 162 -0.18 2.11 -8.29
C ILE A 162 0.18 2.34 -9.77
N ILE A 163 1.09 3.26 -10.08
CA ILE A 163 1.50 3.54 -11.48
C ILE A 163 2.78 2.80 -11.92
N GLY A 164 3.36 1.93 -11.07
CA GLY A 164 4.54 1.14 -11.44
C GLY A 164 5.78 1.99 -11.74
N ILE A 165 5.89 3.16 -11.10
CA ILE A 165 7.05 4.03 -11.27
C ILE A 165 8.07 3.59 -10.23
N ASN A 166 8.96 2.69 -10.61
CA ASN A 166 10.18 2.45 -9.84
C ASN A 166 10.89 3.80 -9.67
N GLN A 167 11.09 4.22 -8.43
CA GLN A 167 11.94 5.35 -8.11
C GLN A 167 13.34 5.03 -8.64
N LEU A 168 13.71 5.66 -9.76
CA LEU A 168 15.07 5.63 -10.29
C LEU A 168 15.95 6.41 -9.30
N GLN A 169 16.59 5.67 -8.39
CA GLN A 169 17.88 6.09 -7.81
C GLN A 169 18.98 5.91 -8.85
#